data_AF-A0A2V5UVH7-F1
#
_entry.id   AF-A0A2V5UVH7-F1
#
_cell.length_a   1.000
_cell.length_b   1.000
_cell.length_c   1.000
_cell.angle_alpha   90.00
_cell.angle_beta   90.00
_cell.angle_gamma   90.00
#
_symmetry.space_group_name_H-M   'P 1'
#
loop_
_entity.id
_entity.type
_entity.pdbx_description
1 polymer ?
#
loop_
_entity_poly.entity_id
_entity_poly.type
_entity_poly.pdbx_seq_one_letter_code
_entity_poly.pdbx_strand_id
1 'polypeptide(L)'
;MHTSLDQEKLGVHQASLEFITWTIPLLEGLSGSASVRNQLDRASTSVPLNIAEGNGKFTSPDRCRFFDNARGSALESAACLDVMLARRFASAAEVQTGKAIS
;
A
#
# COMPACT_ATOMS: atom_id res chain seq x y z
N MET A 1 -10.38 -24.85 -16.21
CA MET A 1 -10.82 -23.89 -15.17
C MET A 1 -9.74 -22.84 -15.03
N HIS A 2 -9.97 -21.61 -15.50
CA HIS A 2 -9.02 -20.52 -15.31
C HIS A 2 -9.24 -19.93 -13.92
N THR A 3 -8.40 -20.33 -12.98
CA THR A 3 -8.28 -19.78 -11.62
C THR A 3 -7.45 -18.50 -11.65
N SER A 4 -7.97 -17.45 -12.27
CA SER A 4 -7.44 -16.09 -12.08
C SER A 4 -8.62 -15.22 -11.70
N LEU A 5 -8.56 -14.69 -10.48
CA LEU A 5 -9.56 -13.74 -10.01
C LEU A 5 -9.37 -12.46 -10.82
N ASP A 6 -10.41 -11.93 -11.49
CA ASP A 6 -10.25 -10.82 -12.45
C ASP A 6 -9.60 -9.56 -11.86
N GLN A 7 -9.61 -9.41 -10.54
CA GLN A 7 -8.88 -8.38 -9.79
C GLN A 7 -7.34 -8.44 -9.95
N GLU A 8 -6.75 -9.61 -10.23
CA GLU A 8 -5.31 -9.78 -10.46
C GLU A 8 -4.84 -9.11 -11.75
N LYS A 9 -5.76 -8.79 -12.67
CA LYS A 9 -5.48 -8.13 -13.95
C LYS A 9 -5.60 -6.62 -13.89
N LEU A 10 -6.07 -6.06 -12.78
CA LEU A 10 -6.18 -4.62 -12.60
C LEU A 10 -4.80 -4.05 -12.31
N GLY A 11 -4.35 -3.09 -13.13
CA GLY A 11 -3.06 -2.43 -12.94
C GLY A 11 -2.89 -1.83 -11.55
N VAL A 12 -3.97 -1.35 -10.92
CA VAL A 12 -3.95 -0.83 -9.54
C VAL A 12 -3.70 -1.90 -8.48
N HIS A 13 -4.16 -3.13 -8.69
CA HIS A 13 -3.88 -4.24 -7.76
C HIS A 13 -2.41 -4.66 -7.87
N GLN A 14 -1.90 -4.79 -9.10
CA GLN A 14 -0.49 -5.12 -9.35
C GLN A 14 0.45 -4.03 -8.81
N ALA A 15 0.16 -2.75 -9.07
CA ALA A 15 0.92 -1.63 -8.52
C ALA A 15 0.94 -1.64 -6.98
N SER A 16 -0.17 -2.01 -6.33
CA SER A 16 -0.20 -2.12 -4.87
C SER A 16 0.67 -3.28 -4.33
N LEU A 17 0.81 -4.38 -5.08
CA LEU A 17 1.70 -5.49 -4.73
C LEU A 17 3.17 -5.15 -5.00
N GLU A 18 3.45 -4.43 -6.08
CA GLU A 18 4.78 -3.86 -6.35
C GLU A 18 5.21 -2.91 -5.24
N PHE A 19 4.31 -2.04 -4.78
CA PHE A 19 4.55 -1.16 -3.65
C PHE A 19 4.88 -1.95 -2.38
N ILE A 20 4.08 -2.96 -2.02
CA ILE A 20 4.35 -3.82 -0.85
C ILE A 20 5.71 -4.49 -0.97
N THR A 21 6.01 -5.08 -2.12
CA THR A 21 7.29 -5.77 -2.36
C THR A 21 8.47 -4.81 -2.19
N TRP A 22 8.33 -3.58 -2.68
CA TRP A 22 9.32 -2.53 -2.50
C TRP A 22 9.50 -2.11 -1.03
N THR A 23 8.44 -2.14 -0.21
CA THR A 23 8.55 -1.79 1.22
C THR A 23 9.34 -2.81 2.04
N ILE A 24 9.41 -4.09 1.64
CA ILE A 24 10.05 -5.17 2.41
C ILE A 24 11.49 -4.82 2.86
N PRO A 25 12.44 -4.53 1.95
CA PRO A 25 13.82 -4.22 2.34
C PRO A 25 13.91 -2.96 3.22
N LEU A 26 13.02 -1.99 3.00
CA LEU A 26 12.94 -0.77 3.80
C LEU A 26 12.50 -1.07 5.25
N LEU A 27 11.54 -1.98 5.41
CA LEU A 27 11.02 -2.39 6.73
C LEU A 27 12.00 -3.29 7.50
N GLU A 28 12.76 -4.12 6.80
CA GLU A 28 13.83 -4.96 7.36
C GLU A 28 15.02 -4.14 7.86
N GLY A 29 15.37 -3.07 7.15
CA GLY A 29 16.48 -2.17 7.53
C GLY A 29 16.18 -1.28 8.73
N LEU A 30 14.90 -1.05 9.04
CA LEU A 30 14.51 -0.44 10.29
C LEU A 30 14.85 -1.42 11.42
N SER A 31 15.73 -1.06 12.34
CA SER A 31 15.86 -1.71 13.65
C SER A 31 15.67 -0.60 14.69
N GLY A 32 14.57 -0.65 15.46
CA GLY A 32 14.30 0.31 16.54
C GLY A 32 13.03 1.17 16.46
N SER A 33 12.33 1.29 15.32
CA SER A 33 11.05 2.01 15.25
C SER A 33 9.87 1.10 14.88
N ALA A 34 9.33 0.41 15.89
CA ALA A 34 8.20 -0.50 15.70
C ALA A 34 6.93 0.23 15.22
N SER A 35 6.69 1.47 15.62
CA SER A 35 5.43 2.15 15.30
C SER A 35 5.27 2.52 13.83
N VAL A 36 6.27 3.17 13.21
CA VAL A 36 6.18 3.55 11.79
C VAL A 36 6.26 2.34 10.87
N ARG A 37 7.05 1.31 11.25
CA ARG A 37 7.07 0.02 10.54
C ARG A 37 5.68 -0.59 10.54
N ASN A 38 5.09 -0.77 11.71
CA ASN A 38 3.78 -1.41 11.83
C ASN A 38 2.69 -0.59 11.13
N GLN A 39 2.79 0.74 11.13
CA GLN A 39 1.82 1.58 10.43
C GLN A 39 1.95 1.46 8.93
N LEU A 40 3.18 1.53 8.38
CA LEU A 40 3.43 1.38 6.95
C LEU A 40 2.99 0.00 6.45
N ASP A 41 3.36 -1.06 7.17
CA ASP A 41 3.00 -2.45 6.84
C ASP A 41 1.47 -2.68 6.81
N ARG A 42 0.76 -2.16 7.83
CA ARG A 42 -0.70 -2.25 7.88
C ARG A 42 -1.38 -1.43 6.79
N ALA A 43 -0.91 -0.20 6.56
CA ALA A 43 -1.49 0.68 5.55
C ALA A 43 -1.26 0.12 4.14
N SER A 44 -0.02 -0.28 3.81
CA SER A 44 0.32 -0.83 2.50
C SER A 44 -0.46 -2.12 2.20
N THR A 45 -0.56 -3.02 3.20
CA THR A 45 -1.36 -4.25 3.09
C THR A 45 -2.86 -3.97 2.91
N SER A 46 -3.38 -2.90 3.50
CA SER A 46 -4.81 -2.56 3.39
C SER A 46 -5.22 -2.13 1.98
N VAL A 47 -4.28 -1.60 1.17
CA VAL A 47 -4.56 -1.17 -0.22
C VAL A 47 -5.06 -2.32 -1.11
N PRO A 48 -4.29 -3.41 -1.36
CA PRO A 48 -4.76 -4.50 -2.21
C PRO A 48 -5.99 -5.20 -1.63
N LEU A 49 -6.12 -5.29 -0.30
CA LEU A 49 -7.27 -5.92 0.36
C LEU A 49 -8.56 -5.15 0.07
N ASN A 50 -8.55 -3.83 0.22
CA ASN A 50 -9.71 -3.01 -0.11
C ASN A 50 -10.01 -3.00 -1.62
N ILE A 51 -8.99 -3.03 -2.49
CA ILE A 51 -9.21 -3.16 -3.94
C ILE A 51 -9.91 -4.48 -4.27
N ALA A 52 -9.42 -5.60 -3.73
CA ALA A 52 -10.02 -6.92 -3.95
C ALA A 52 -11.45 -6.97 -3.42
N GLU A 53 -11.68 -6.51 -2.19
CA GLU A 53 -13.02 -6.52 -1.59
C GLU A 53 -14.01 -5.61 -2.33
N GLY A 54 -13.56 -4.42 -2.76
CA GLY A 54 -14.37 -3.50 -3.56
C GLY A 54 -14.82 -4.10 -4.89
N ASN A 55 -13.92 -4.82 -5.58
CA ASN A 55 -14.28 -5.53 -6.82
C ASN A 55 -15.28 -6.67 -6.59
N GLY A 56 -15.32 -7.25 -5.39
CA GLY A 56 -16.31 -8.24 -5.00
C GLY A 56 -17.69 -7.69 -4.64
N LYS A 57 -17.88 -6.36 -4.59
CA LYS A 57 -19.17 -5.76 -4.20
C LYS A 57 -20.14 -5.62 -5.39
N PHE A 58 -21.40 -5.95 -5.12
CA PHE A 58 -22.48 -5.94 -6.11
C PHE A 58 -23.00 -4.53 -6.43
N THR A 59 -22.96 -3.61 -5.46
CA THR A 59 -23.49 -2.25 -5.63
C THR A 59 -22.36 -1.24 -5.85
N SER A 60 -22.62 -0.21 -6.66
CA SER A 60 -21.66 0.87 -6.88
C SER A 60 -21.33 1.64 -5.59
N PRO A 61 -22.28 1.99 -4.70
CA PRO A 61 -21.96 2.68 -3.46
C PRO A 61 -21.03 1.88 -2.54
N ASP A 62 -21.29 0.57 -2.38
CA ASP A 62 -20.43 -0.27 -1.55
C ASP A 62 -19.03 -0.38 -2.15
N ARG A 63 -18.93 -0.60 -3.46
CA ARG A 63 -17.65 -0.65 -4.18
C ARG A 63 -16.84 0.65 -4.02
N CYS A 64 -17.48 1.81 -4.17
CA CYS A 64 -16.83 3.11 -4.00
C CYS A 64 -16.21 3.26 -2.60
N ARG A 65 -16.92 2.84 -1.55
CA ARG A 65 -16.41 2.93 -0.17
C ARG A 65 -15.10 2.16 0.02
N PHE A 66 -14.97 0.98 -0.57
CA PHE A 66 -13.72 0.22 -0.51
C PHE A 66 -12.59 0.89 -1.29
N PHE A 67 -12.87 1.47 -2.45
CA PHE A 67 -11.86 2.20 -3.21
C PHE A 67 -11.41 3.50 -2.50
N ASP A 68 -12.32 4.18 -1.81
CA ASP A 68 -11.99 5.32 -0.96
C ASP A 68 -11.08 4.92 0.20
N ASN A 69 -11.35 3.77 0.83
CA ASN A 69 -10.48 3.22 1.87
C ASN A 69 -9.10 2.85 1.31
N ALA A 70 -9.03 2.18 0.16
CA ALA A 70 -7.76 1.84 -0.50
C ALA A 70 -6.94 3.10 -0.78
N ARG A 71 -7.58 4.15 -1.29
CA ARG A 71 -6.94 5.46 -1.51
C ARG A 71 -6.48 6.10 -0.20
N GLY A 72 -7.28 6.03 0.86
CA GLY A 72 -6.90 6.50 2.19
C GLY A 72 -5.65 5.81 2.71
N SER A 73 -5.58 4.48 2.58
CA SER A 73 -4.42 3.68 2.96
C SER A 73 -3.17 3.99 2.13
N ALA A 74 -3.30 4.24 0.82
CA ALA A 74 -2.18 4.65 -0.02
C ALA A 74 -1.59 6.01 0.43
N LEU A 75 -2.46 6.99 0.72
CA LEU A 75 -2.06 8.29 1.26
C LEU A 75 -1.38 8.17 2.63
N GLU A 76 -1.90 7.28 3.47
CA GLU A 76 -1.30 6.97 4.77
C GLU A 76 0.09 6.31 4.63
N SER A 77 0.27 5.39 3.67
CA SER A 77 1.57 4.82 3.34
C SER A 77 2.56 5.91 2.89
N ALA A 78 2.14 6.83 2.01
CA ALA A 78 2.98 7.95 1.58
C ALA A 78 3.39 8.86 2.76
N ALA A 79 2.46 9.12 3.70
CA ALA A 79 2.75 9.88 4.91
C ALA A 79 3.71 9.12 5.85
N CYS A 80 3.60 7.79 5.94
CA CYS A 80 4.57 6.98 6.70
C CYS A 80 5.98 7.13 6.11
N LEU A 81 6.13 7.15 4.79
CA LEU A 81 7.42 7.39 4.13
C LEU A 81 7.99 8.79 4.47
N ASP A 82 7.15 9.82 4.54
CA ASP A 82 7.57 11.16 5.01
C ASP A 82 8.06 11.13 6.47
N VAL A 83 7.36 10.39 7.34
CA VAL A 83 7.80 10.20 8.74
C VAL A 83 9.14 9.47 8.79
N MET A 84 9.36 8.46 7.94
CA MET A 84 10.63 7.76 7.84
C MET A 84 11.76 8.68 7.38
N LEU A 85 11.51 9.56 6.39
CA LEU A 85 12.47 10.58 5.98
C LEU A 85 12.81 11.53 7.13
N ALA A 86 11.78 12.07 7.79
CA ALA A 86 11.95 13.02 8.90
C ALA A 86 12.72 12.43 10.08
N ARG A 87 12.55 11.12 10.33
CA ARG A 87 13.28 10.37 11.35
C ARG A 87 14.64 9.84 10.89
N ARG A 88 15.04 10.14 9.65
CA ARG A 88 16.30 9.69 9.02
C ARG A 88 16.44 8.16 8.94
N PHE A 89 15.31 7.48 8.81
CA PHE A 89 15.26 6.04 8.60
C PHE A 89 15.32 5.65 7.13
N ALA A 90 15.06 6.60 6.23
CA ALA A 90 15.14 6.43 4.79
C ALA A 90 15.75 7.70 4.16
N SER A 91 16.42 7.53 3.04
CA SER A 91 16.88 8.63 2.20
C SER A 91 15.72 9.25 1.41
N ALA A 92 15.92 10.49 0.93
CA ALA A 92 14.95 11.15 0.07
C ALA A 92 14.72 10.36 -1.24
N ALA A 93 15.76 9.72 -1.78
CA ALA A 93 15.66 8.94 -3.02
C ALA A 93 14.77 7.69 -2.84
N GLU A 94 14.93 6.97 -1.72
CA GLU A 94 14.08 5.82 -1.38
C GLU A 94 12.61 6.27 -1.23
N VAL A 95 12.38 7.36 -0.49
CA VAL A 95 11.01 7.86 -0.26
C VAL A 95 10.33 8.32 -1.55
N GLN A 96 11.05 8.98 -2.46
CA GLN A 96 10.49 9.36 -3.76
C GLN A 96 10.16 8.14 -4.63
N THR A 97 10.99 7.09 -4.57
CA THR A 97 10.72 5.84 -5.28
C THR A 97 9.44 5.20 -4.77
N GLY A 98 9.28 5.06 -3.45
CA GLY A 98 8.08 4.48 -2.86
C GLY A 98 6.81 5.25 -3.21
N LYS A 99 6.87 6.59 -3.15
CA LYS A 99 5.74 7.47 -3.48
C LYS A 99 5.33 7.45 -4.96
N ALA A 100 6.26 7.13 -5.85
CA ALA A 100 5.96 7.00 -7.28
C ALA A 100 5.20 5.70 -7.62
N ILE A 101 5.27 4.70 -6.73
CA ILE A 101 4.62 3.40 -6.90
C ILE A 101 3.26 3.36 -6.17
N SER A 102 3.13 4.06 -5.02
CA SER A 102 1.95 4.08 -4.13
C SER A 102 0.73 4.82 -4.68
#